data_AF-A0A6M3Y244-F1
#
_entry.id   AF-A0A6M3Y244-F1
#
_cell.length_a   1.000
_cell.length_b   1.000
_cell.length_c   1.000
_cell.angle_alpha   90.00
_cell.angle_beta   90.00
_cell.angle_gamma   90.00
#
_symmetry.space_group_name_H-M   'P 1'
#
loop_
_entity.id
_entity.type
_entity.pdbx_description
1 polymer ?
#
loop_
_entity_poly.entity_id
_entity_poly.type
_entity_poly.pdbx_seq_one_letter_code
_entity_poly.pdbx_strand_id
1 'polypeptide(L)'
;MRIESGVELGQFTPQQIMIGRTGYLVLTGFEPLRGHCFWCGQPLKGKLKRYCRGHMKLYWQHFEWSYASGWARKRAGYKCENCGAVQNRQTRSGNRSIEVHHIVPLNGSRRYFSALNLPWNLIVLCHDCHQEVHAAFRPPKPVKAVVERPSERERLIAAGQGVLL
;
A
#
# COMPACT_ATOMS: atom_id res chain seq x y z
N MET A 1 21.05 -14.85 -3.79
CA MET A 1 20.32 -13.58 -3.62
C MET A 1 20.75 -12.99 -2.29
N ARG A 2 21.37 -11.81 -2.28
CA ARG A 2 21.75 -11.11 -1.06
C ARG A 2 21.52 -9.61 -1.23
N ILE A 3 20.63 -9.07 -0.41
CA ILE A 3 20.62 -7.66 -0.05
C ILE A 3 21.55 -7.59 1.16
N GLU A 4 22.77 -7.07 1.00
CA GLU A 4 23.73 -6.91 2.11
C GLU A 4 23.61 -5.56 2.83
N SER A 5 22.51 -4.82 2.61
CA SER A 5 21.55 -4.59 3.68
C SER A 5 20.46 -3.59 3.27
N GLY A 6 19.28 -3.77 3.84
CA GLY A 6 18.36 -2.69 4.21
C GLY A 6 18.52 -2.37 5.70
N VAL A 7 19.72 -2.52 6.27
CA VAL A 7 19.97 -2.22 7.69
C VAL A 7 19.86 -0.71 7.93
N GLU A 8 20.12 0.10 6.89
CA GLU A 8 19.80 1.53 6.87
C GLU A 8 18.31 1.84 6.56
N LEU A 9 17.52 0.87 6.09
CA LEU A 9 16.07 1.04 5.97
C LEU A 9 15.33 0.81 7.29
N GLY A 10 16.02 0.34 8.33
CA GLY A 10 15.56 0.40 9.73
C GLY A 10 15.43 1.83 10.26
N GLN A 11 15.95 2.83 9.53
CA GLN A 11 15.75 4.25 9.79
C GLN A 11 14.76 4.92 8.83
N PHE A 12 14.11 4.16 7.93
CA PHE A 12 13.16 4.72 6.97
C PHE A 12 11.88 5.15 7.68
N THR A 13 11.90 6.39 8.17
CA THR A 13 10.73 7.03 8.77
C THR A 13 9.82 7.49 7.63
N PRO A 14 8.53 7.09 7.60
CA PRO A 14 7.58 7.51 6.56
C PRO A 14 7.52 9.04 6.35
N GLN A 15 7.92 9.81 7.36
CA GLN A 15 8.02 11.27 7.37
C GLN A 15 9.09 11.83 6.41
N GLN A 16 10.04 11.02 5.94
CA GLN A 16 11.10 11.43 5.00
C GLN A 16 10.70 11.32 3.53
N ILE A 17 9.50 10.80 3.23
CA ILE A 17 8.99 10.75 1.86
C ILE A 17 8.51 12.16 1.47
N MET A 18 9.41 12.95 0.88
CA MET A 18 9.02 14.23 0.28
C MET A 18 8.17 13.98 -0.98
N ILE A 19 6.86 14.19 -0.87
CA ILE A 19 5.93 14.24 -2.00
C ILE A 19 5.94 15.69 -2.54
N GLY A 20 6.97 16.04 -3.31
CA GLY A 20 7.07 17.35 -3.96
C GLY A 20 6.29 17.41 -5.29
N ARG A 21 5.71 18.58 -5.61
CA ARG A 21 5.01 18.83 -6.89
C ARG A 21 5.94 18.86 -8.12
N THR A 22 7.26 19.00 -7.94
CA THR A 22 8.23 19.14 -9.04
C THR A 22 9.60 18.47 -8.79
N GLY A 23 9.80 17.78 -7.66
CA GLY A 23 11.09 17.21 -7.25
C GLY A 23 10.97 15.74 -6.90
N TYR A 24 11.95 14.94 -7.31
CA TYR A 24 12.02 13.49 -7.20
C TYR A 24 11.53 12.93 -5.85
N LEU A 25 10.86 11.78 -5.91
CA LEU A 25 10.65 10.93 -4.74
C LEU A 25 12.03 10.42 -4.30
N VAL A 26 12.50 10.84 -3.13
CA VAL A 26 13.76 10.34 -2.54
C VAL A 26 13.47 8.93 -2.04
N LEU A 27 14.04 7.92 -2.70
CA LEU A 27 13.77 6.51 -2.45
C LEU A 27 14.95 5.81 -1.79
N THR A 28 16.17 6.20 -2.17
CA THR A 28 17.41 5.65 -1.59
C THR A 28 18.20 6.67 -0.79
N GLY A 29 17.86 7.97 -0.90
CA GLY A 29 18.61 9.04 -0.24
C GLY A 29 19.73 9.62 -1.11
N PHE A 30 20.04 8.97 -2.24
CA PHE A 30 21.11 9.41 -3.14
C PHE A 30 20.61 10.31 -4.28
N GLU A 31 19.30 10.42 -4.49
CA GLU A 31 18.69 11.25 -5.54
C GLU A 31 19.08 12.75 -5.48
N PRO A 32 19.27 13.35 -4.29
CA PRO A 32 19.78 14.72 -4.19
C PRO A 32 21.26 14.87 -4.54
N LEU A 33 22.05 13.79 -4.48
CA LEU A 33 23.51 13.85 -4.68
C LEU A 33 23.86 13.95 -6.17
N ARG A 34 24.22 15.15 -6.62
CA ARG A 34 24.65 15.37 -8.01
C ARG A 34 25.89 14.52 -8.33
N GLY A 35 25.87 13.87 -9.49
CA GLY A 35 26.99 13.06 -9.97
C GLY A 35 27.14 11.71 -9.27
N HIS A 36 26.18 11.27 -8.46
CA HIS A 36 26.19 9.97 -7.78
C HIS A 36 25.08 9.06 -8.29
N CYS A 37 25.27 7.75 -8.14
CA CYS A 37 24.27 6.77 -8.50
C CYS A 37 23.12 6.76 -7.49
N PHE A 38 21.88 6.91 -7.97
CA PHE A 38 20.65 6.86 -7.15
C PHE A 38 20.35 5.49 -6.53
N TRP A 39 21.22 4.50 -6.70
CA TRP A 39 21.03 3.14 -6.18
C TRP A 39 22.10 2.77 -5.16
N CYS A 40 23.38 2.94 -5.53
CA CYS A 40 24.50 2.55 -4.69
C CYS A 40 25.31 3.72 -4.12
N GLY A 41 24.91 4.97 -4.40
CA GLY A 41 25.60 6.16 -3.91
C GLY A 41 26.99 6.40 -4.51
N GLN A 42 27.51 5.52 -5.38
CA GLN A 42 28.87 5.67 -5.93
C GLN A 42 28.98 6.83 -6.92
N PRO A 43 30.11 7.55 -6.97
CA PRO A 43 30.37 8.59 -7.97
C PRO A 43 30.26 8.05 -9.40
N LEU A 44 29.60 8.82 -10.26
CA LEU A 44 29.38 8.46 -11.66
C LEU A 44 30.55 8.91 -12.53
N LYS A 45 30.96 8.04 -13.46
CA LYS A 45 32.02 8.32 -14.43
C LYS A 45 31.44 8.80 -15.77
N GLY A 46 32.11 9.78 -16.38
CA GLY A 46 31.78 10.27 -17.73
C GLY A 46 30.45 11.02 -17.82
N LYS A 47 29.63 10.70 -18.83
CA LYS A 47 28.36 11.40 -19.11
C LYS A 47 27.17 10.95 -18.25
N LEU A 48 27.35 9.93 -17.41
CA LEU A 48 26.27 9.39 -16.57
C LEU A 48 25.86 10.41 -15.49
N LYS A 49 24.55 10.59 -15.30
CA LYS A 49 24.01 11.62 -14.39
C LYS A 49 23.19 11.11 -13.20
N ARG A 50 22.68 9.87 -13.27
CA ARG A 50 21.75 9.32 -12.25
C ARG A 50 22.04 7.89 -11.83
N TYR A 51 22.56 7.05 -12.73
CA TYR A 51 22.79 5.63 -12.44
C TYR A 51 24.12 5.18 -13.02
N CYS A 52 24.85 4.33 -12.30
CA CYS A 52 25.93 3.57 -12.91
C CYS A 52 25.35 2.43 -13.76
N ARG A 53 26.20 1.75 -14.54
CA ARG A 53 25.75 0.70 -15.46
C ARG A 53 25.00 -0.39 -14.70
N GLY A 54 23.82 -0.78 -15.20
CA GLY A 54 22.95 -1.82 -14.63
C GLY A 54 22.02 -1.35 -13.50
N HIS A 55 22.39 -0.32 -12.73
CA HIS A 55 21.62 0.08 -11.53
C HIS A 55 20.30 0.79 -11.83
N MET A 56 20.13 1.37 -13.01
CA MET A 56 18.83 1.90 -13.42
C MET A 56 17.76 0.79 -13.35
N LYS A 57 18.06 -0.40 -13.91
CA LYS A 57 17.10 -1.50 -13.93
C LYS A 57 16.75 -1.98 -12.52
N LEU A 58 17.76 -2.12 -11.64
CA LEU A 58 17.55 -2.52 -10.25
C LEU A 58 16.68 -1.50 -9.51
N TYR A 59 17.02 -0.22 -9.62
CA TYR A 59 16.24 0.87 -9.03
C TYR A 59 14.77 0.80 -9.45
N TRP A 60 14.51 0.66 -10.75
CA TRP A 60 13.14 0.54 -11.25
C TRP A 60 12.42 -0.69 -10.73
N GLN A 61 13.09 -1.84 -10.74
CA GLN A 61 12.52 -3.10 -10.25
C GLN A 61 12.10 -3.03 -8.78
N HIS A 62 12.90 -2.39 -7.92
CA HIS A 62 12.62 -2.38 -6.48
C HIS A 62 11.46 -1.48 -6.05
N PHE A 63 11.14 -0.45 -6.82
CA PHE A 63 10.12 0.53 -6.45
C PHE A 63 8.85 0.45 -7.32
N GLU A 64 8.89 -0.26 -8.45
CA GLU A 64 7.75 -0.44 -9.34
C GLU A 64 6.82 -1.58 -8.89
N TRP A 65 5.51 -1.33 -8.90
CA TRP A 65 4.52 -2.24 -8.33
C TRP A 65 4.40 -3.59 -9.04
N SER A 66 4.43 -3.62 -10.37
CA SER A 66 4.29 -4.88 -11.13
C SER A 66 5.44 -5.84 -10.82
N TYR A 67 6.66 -5.31 -10.72
CA TYR A 67 7.82 -6.08 -10.30
C TYR A 67 7.72 -6.48 -8.82
N ALA A 68 7.45 -5.54 -7.92
CA ALA A 68 7.36 -5.80 -6.49
C ALA A 68 6.30 -6.85 -6.15
N SER A 69 5.08 -6.71 -6.70
CA SER A 69 3.98 -7.67 -6.50
C SER A 69 4.26 -9.02 -7.15
N GLY A 70 4.93 -9.05 -8.30
CA GLY A 70 5.38 -10.29 -8.93
C GLY A 70 6.44 -11.01 -8.09
N TRP A 71 7.39 -10.26 -7.53
CA TRP A 71 8.42 -10.79 -6.65
C TRP A 71 7.83 -11.31 -5.34
N ALA A 72 6.93 -10.56 -4.69
CA ALA A 72 6.30 -10.96 -3.43
C ALA A 72 5.55 -12.29 -3.57
N ARG A 73 4.75 -12.46 -4.63
CA ARG A 73 4.07 -13.73 -4.91
C ARG A 73 5.03 -14.90 -5.10
N LYS A 74 6.16 -14.68 -5.79
CA LYS A 74 7.21 -15.70 -5.95
C LYS A 74 7.88 -16.03 -4.61
N ARG A 75 8.20 -15.03 -3.78
CA ARG A 75 8.74 -15.22 -2.42
C ARG A 75 7.85 -16.12 -1.59
N ALA A 76 6.54 -15.85 -1.61
CA ALA A 76 5.55 -16.61 -0.86
C ALA A 76 5.22 -17.98 -1.47
N GLY A 77 5.86 -18.38 -2.57
CA GLY A 77 5.55 -19.63 -3.28
C GLY A 77 4.11 -19.70 -3.79
N TYR A 78 3.48 -18.55 -4.06
CA TYR A 78 2.05 -18.42 -4.39
C TYR A 78 1.12 -19.00 -3.31
N LYS A 79 1.50 -18.85 -2.04
CA LYS A 79 0.70 -19.22 -0.86
C LYS A 79 0.39 -17.99 -0.02
N CYS A 80 -0.73 -18.04 0.70
CA CYS A 80 -1.07 -17.07 1.72
C CYS A 80 -0.07 -17.18 2.87
N GLU A 81 0.58 -16.07 3.22
CA GLU A 81 1.53 -15.99 4.33
C GLU A 81 0.84 -15.94 5.70
N ASN A 82 -0.50 -15.79 5.74
CA ASN A 82 -1.29 -15.87 6.97
C ASN A 82 -1.82 -17.30 7.25
N CYS A 83 -2.53 -17.91 6.29
CA CYS A 83 -3.21 -19.20 6.51
C CYS A 83 -2.66 -20.37 5.66
N GLY A 84 -1.67 -20.15 4.81
CA GLY A 84 -1.06 -21.19 3.98
C GLY A 84 -1.84 -21.60 2.72
N ALA A 85 -3.03 -21.05 2.49
CA ALA A 85 -3.85 -21.34 1.31
C ALA A 85 -3.07 -21.11 -0.01
N VAL A 86 -3.20 -22.02 -0.97
CA VAL A 86 -2.51 -21.95 -2.27
C VAL A 86 -3.42 -21.31 -3.32
N GLN A 87 -2.85 -20.53 -4.24
CA GLN A 87 -3.59 -20.00 -5.39
C GLN A 87 -4.21 -21.15 -6.21
N ASN A 88 -5.54 -21.18 -6.32
CA ASN A 88 -6.19 -22.09 -7.26
C ASN A 88 -6.09 -21.49 -8.67
N ARG A 89 -5.27 -22.11 -9.54
CA ARG A 89 -5.02 -21.65 -10.91
C ARG A 89 -6.22 -21.79 -11.85
N GLN A 90 -7.26 -22.53 -11.47
CA GLN A 90 -8.44 -22.79 -12.30
C GLN A 90 -9.47 -21.64 -12.23
N THR A 91 -9.46 -20.84 -11.17
CA THR A 91 -10.36 -19.70 -10.99
C THR A 91 -9.57 -18.39 -11.09
N ARG A 92 -9.26 -17.95 -12.33
CA ARG A 92 -8.68 -16.60 -12.57
C ARG A 92 -9.64 -15.47 -12.15
N SER A 93 -10.92 -15.78 -11.94
CA SER A 93 -11.95 -14.89 -11.40
C SER A 93 -12.60 -15.54 -10.18
N GLY A 94 -12.64 -14.80 -9.06
CA GLY A 94 -13.47 -15.12 -7.89
C GLY A 94 -12.73 -15.73 -6.69
N ASN A 95 -12.71 -14.99 -5.58
CA ASN A 95 -12.46 -15.39 -4.17
C ASN A 95 -11.24 -16.26 -3.79
N ARG A 96 -10.40 -16.73 -4.72
CA ARG A 96 -9.22 -17.57 -4.41
C ARG A 96 -7.93 -17.08 -5.07
N SER A 97 -7.93 -15.83 -5.52
CA SER A 97 -6.70 -15.14 -5.93
C SER A 97 -5.80 -14.93 -4.71
N ILE A 98 -4.51 -15.16 -4.92
CA ILE A 98 -3.48 -14.69 -4.01
C ILE A 98 -3.17 -13.23 -4.37
N GLU A 99 -3.33 -12.36 -3.39
CA GLU A 99 -3.27 -10.91 -3.47
C GLU A 99 -2.07 -10.38 -2.67
N VAL A 100 -1.49 -9.28 -3.11
CA VAL A 100 -0.38 -8.62 -2.39
C VAL A 100 -0.94 -7.42 -1.67
N HIS A 101 -0.74 -7.37 -0.36
CA HIS A 101 -1.18 -6.30 0.52
C HIS A 101 0.01 -5.48 1.00
N HIS A 102 -0.15 -4.16 1.08
CA HIS A 102 0.80 -3.26 1.71
C HIS A 102 0.53 -3.19 3.22
N ILE A 103 1.50 -3.54 4.07
CA ILE A 103 1.37 -3.51 5.53
C ILE A 103 1.15 -2.07 6.03
N VAL A 104 2.01 -1.15 5.58
CA VAL A 104 1.82 0.30 5.68
C VAL A 104 1.07 0.76 4.44
N PRO A 105 -0.16 1.29 4.57
CA PRO A 105 -1.00 1.62 3.43
C PRO A 105 -0.48 2.79 2.61
N LEU A 106 -0.75 2.75 1.30
CA LEU A 106 -0.48 3.86 0.38
C LEU A 106 -1.52 4.98 0.54
N ASN A 107 -1.37 5.83 1.55
CA ASN A 107 -2.22 7.01 1.70
C ASN A 107 -1.83 8.09 0.66
N GLY A 108 -2.69 8.32 -0.34
CA GLY A 108 -2.58 9.47 -1.25
C GLY A 108 -1.41 9.50 -2.24
N SER A 109 -0.71 8.38 -2.51
CA SER A 109 0.50 8.37 -3.34
C SER A 109 0.34 7.74 -4.75
N ARG A 110 1.35 7.94 -5.62
CA ARG A 110 1.50 7.25 -6.91
C ARG A 110 1.74 5.76 -6.65
N ARG A 111 0.66 4.97 -6.70
CA ARG A 111 0.66 3.52 -6.41
C ARG A 111 1.65 2.71 -7.26
N TYR A 112 2.04 3.25 -8.42
CA TYR A 112 2.91 2.58 -9.36
C TYR A 112 4.38 2.54 -8.94
N PHE A 113 4.93 3.59 -8.32
CA PHE A 113 6.36 3.71 -8.05
C PHE A 113 6.64 4.37 -6.69
N SER A 114 7.08 3.59 -5.70
CA SER A 114 7.22 4.06 -4.31
C SER A 114 8.15 3.20 -3.46
N ALA A 115 8.76 3.79 -2.43
CA ALA A 115 9.51 3.08 -1.38
C ALA A 115 8.62 2.08 -0.62
N LEU A 116 7.31 2.34 -0.58
CA LEU A 116 6.34 1.44 0.04
C LEU A 116 6.12 0.15 -0.77
N ASN A 117 6.68 0.02 -1.98
CA ASN A 117 6.68 -1.23 -2.74
C ASN A 117 7.87 -2.15 -2.37
N LEU A 118 8.70 -1.77 -1.40
CA LEU A 118 9.81 -2.60 -0.95
C LEU A 118 9.32 -3.88 -0.22
N PRO A 119 10.08 -5.00 -0.28
CA PRO A 119 9.69 -6.29 0.29
C PRO A 119 9.22 -6.28 1.74
N TRP A 120 9.79 -5.42 2.59
CA TRP A 120 9.44 -5.33 4.00
C TRP A 120 7.98 -4.87 4.22
N ASN A 121 7.41 -4.16 3.25
CA ASN A 121 6.07 -3.61 3.34
C ASN A 121 5.02 -4.48 2.64
N LEU A 122 5.39 -5.63 2.10
CA LEU A 122 4.51 -6.47 1.29
C LEU A 122 4.26 -7.82 1.95
N ILE A 123 2.99 -8.18 2.06
CA ILE A 123 2.52 -9.50 2.50
C ILE A 123 1.57 -10.09 1.46
N VAL A 124 1.65 -11.40 1.27
CA VAL A 124 0.87 -12.14 0.30
C VAL A 124 -0.26 -12.87 1.01
N LEU A 125 -1.51 -12.58 0.64
CA LEU A 125 -2.71 -13.07 1.33
C LEU A 125 -3.67 -13.75 0.34
N CYS A 126 -4.46 -14.72 0.80
CA CYS A 126 -5.67 -15.10 0.08
C CYS A 126 -6.72 -14.01 0.22
N HIS A 127 -7.75 -14.05 -0.63
CA HIS A 127 -8.83 -13.07 -0.61
C HIS A 127 -9.46 -12.89 0.78
N ASP A 128 -9.79 -13.99 1.46
CA ASP A 128 -10.47 -13.94 2.76
C ASP A 128 -9.59 -13.26 3.83
N CYS A 129 -8.34 -13.70 3.99
CA CYS A 129 -7.40 -13.04 4.91
C CYS A 129 -7.13 -11.59 4.53
N HIS A 130 -7.12 -11.26 3.23
CA HIS A 130 -6.95 -9.88 2.78
C HIS A 130 -8.14 -8.99 3.18
N GLN A 131 -9.37 -9.51 3.09
CA GLN A 131 -10.57 -8.82 3.55
C GLN A 131 -10.59 -8.66 5.08
N GLU A 132 -10.15 -9.66 5.84
CA GLU A 132 -10.02 -9.58 7.30
C GLU A 132 -9.08 -8.46 7.72
N VAL A 133 -7.90 -8.38 7.10
CA VAL A 133 -6.94 -7.30 7.34
C VAL A 133 -7.55 -5.95 7.01
N HIS A 134 -8.20 -5.81 5.85
CA HIS A 134 -8.91 -4.57 5.51
C HIS A 134 -10.01 -4.21 6.50
N ALA A 135 -10.76 -5.20 7.01
CA ALA A 135 -11.80 -4.97 8.00
C ALA A 135 -11.23 -4.48 9.33
N ALA A 136 -10.11 -5.04 9.78
CA ALA A 136 -9.43 -4.62 11.01
C ALA A 136 -8.92 -3.16 10.96
N PHE A 137 -8.53 -2.68 9.78
CA PHE A 137 -8.09 -1.29 9.59
C PHE A 137 -9.21 -0.31 9.24
N ARG A 138 -10.46 -0.76 9.03
CA ARG A 138 -11.57 0.17 8.78
C ARG A 138 -11.97 0.86 10.08
N PRO A 139 -12.17 2.19 10.07
CA PRO A 139 -12.77 2.86 11.21
C PRO A 139 -14.15 2.25 11.49
N PRO A 140 -14.58 2.19 12.76
CA PRO A 140 -15.92 1.73 13.09
C PRO A 140 -16.94 2.56 12.31
N LYS A 141 -17.96 1.91 11.76
CA LYS A 141 -19.05 2.63 11.09
C LYS A 141 -19.63 3.60 12.13
N PRO A 142 -19.85 4.88 11.77
CA PRO A 142 -20.54 5.78 12.68
C PRO A 142 -21.89 5.13 13.02
N VAL A 143 -22.20 5.06 14.31
CA VAL A 143 -23.52 4.61 14.75
C VAL A 143 -24.50 5.58 14.13
N LYS A 144 -25.31 5.10 13.19
CA LYS A 144 -26.40 5.91 12.67
C LYS A 144 -27.28 6.20 13.87
N ALA A 145 -27.35 7.47 14.29
CA ALA A 145 -28.30 7.87 15.30
C ALA A 145 -29.67 7.41 14.82
N VAL A 146 -30.31 6.54 15.60
CA VAL A 146 -31.71 6.22 15.39
C VAL A 146 -32.43 7.49 15.79
N VAL A 147 -32.71 8.35 14.82
CA VAL A 147 -33.59 9.48 15.04
C VAL A 147 -34.99 8.88 15.11
N GLU A 148 -35.53 8.76 16.32
CA GLU A 148 -36.94 8.43 16.49
C GLU A 148 -37.74 9.50 15.75
N ARG A 149 -38.41 9.09 14.68
CA ARG A 149 -39.38 9.96 14.03
C ARG A 149 -40.59 9.99 14.95
N PRO A 150 -41.06 11.17 15.39
CA PRO A 150 -42.32 11.24 16.12
C PRO A 150 -43.40 10.59 15.28
N SER A 151 -44.21 9.75 15.93
CA SER A 151 -45.39 9.12 15.36
C SER A 151 -46.32 10.18 14.78
N GLU A 152 -47.18 9.77 13.85
CA GLU A 152 -48.16 10.67 13.27
C GLU A 152 -49.05 11.32 14.33
N ARG A 153 -49.43 10.56 15.37
CA ARG A 153 -50.14 11.08 16.53
C ARG A 153 -49.38 12.20 17.26
N GLU A 154 -48.09 12.01 17.52
CA GLU A 154 -47.26 13.02 18.18
C GLU A 154 -47.09 14.27 17.32
N ARG A 155 -47.02 14.11 15.99
CA ARG A 155 -47.01 15.24 15.05
C ARG A 155 -48.32 16.01 15.04
N LEU A 156 -49.46 15.30 15.08
CA LEU A 156 -50.78 15.91 15.12
C LEU A 156 -51.02 16.67 16.44
N ILE A 157 -50.62 16.08 17.58
CA ILE A 157 -50.64 16.76 18.88
C ILE A 157 -49.76 18.01 18.87
N ALA A 158 -48.53 17.92 18.36
CA ALA A 158 -47.62 19.07 18.26
C ALA A 158 -48.12 20.16 17.30
N ALA A 159 -48.89 19.79 16.27
CA ALA A 159 -49.53 20.72 15.34
C ALA A 159 -50.84 21.33 15.87
N GLY A 160 -51.23 21.04 17.12
CA GLY A 160 -52.48 21.52 17.72
C GLY A 160 -53.74 20.88 17.12
N GLN A 161 -53.59 19.77 16.39
CA GLN A 161 -54.69 19.03 15.80
C GLN A 161 -55.12 17.96 16.80
N GLY A 162 -56.17 18.25 17.57
CA GLY A 162 -56.71 17.34 18.59
C GLY A 162 -57.11 16.00 17.98
N VAL A 163 -56.60 14.90 18.54
CA VAL A 163 -56.98 13.54 18.16
C VAL A 163 -58.26 13.19 18.92
N LEU A 164 -59.39 13.16 18.22
CA LEU A 164 -60.66 12.66 18.75
C LEU A 164 -60.54 11.14 19.00
N LEU A 165 -60.88 10.73 20.23
CA LEU A 165 -60.91 9.33 20.67
C LEU A 165 -62.07 8.55 20.07
#